data_AF-A0A182WCD4-F1
#
_entry.id   AF-A0A182WCD4-F1
#
_cell.length_a   1.000
_cell.length_b   1.000
_cell.length_c   1.000
_cell.angle_alpha   90.00
_cell.angle_beta   90.00
_cell.angle_gamma   90.00
#
_symmetry.space_group_name_H-M   'P 1'
#
loop_
_entity.id
_entity.type
_entity.pdbx_description
1 polymer ?
#
loop_
_entity_poly.entity_id
_entity_poly.type
_entity_poly.pdbx_seq_one_letter_code
_entity_poly.pdbx_strand_id
1 'polypeptide(L)'
;MVSLRICTLFLALVCVTTAVHGEVYQVKLQGTKCKIEKVTDSTLSQALQSIRNAENIRELDLSGNLLYQISAGELYPFRNLELLNLSSNVFYESVDLQSLSQLQTVDLNNNFMKEVIVPSTDRLIAMKRKEHGLFSGQPSETDRAECEKENGDRQKAMDAIQKQYSTKIDEETRKNQEKIQLAKRKTDLENDLPGIESSYNELKDVIVQTAVELQIHVPDTPDLLELMRSITQRYEDLYDEEQNKQSNAMRDYELHRQIEEQMLEDNERLKKVKSDNELQVQSANATLQALIIREQTLAKAAKEAQN
;
A
#
# COMPACT_ATOMS: atom_id res chain seq x y z
N MET A 1 -26.91 -22.81 -63.87
CA MET A 1 -25.80 -22.09 -63.23
C MET A 1 -26.12 -21.91 -61.76
N VAL A 2 -25.62 -22.79 -60.89
CA VAL A 2 -25.34 -22.49 -59.48
C VAL A 2 -24.12 -23.34 -59.13
N SER A 3 -23.01 -22.66 -58.82
CA SER A 3 -21.77 -23.26 -58.34
C SER A 3 -21.81 -23.19 -56.82
N LEU A 4 -21.80 -24.35 -56.15
CA LEU A 4 -21.55 -24.46 -54.73
C LEU A 4 -20.61 -25.65 -54.53
N ARG A 5 -19.31 -25.37 -54.37
CA ARG A 5 -18.36 -26.33 -53.81
C ARG A 5 -17.71 -25.72 -52.59
N ILE A 6 -18.29 -26.10 -51.46
CA ILE A 6 -17.69 -26.11 -50.13
C ILE A 6 -16.70 -27.29 -50.11
N CYS A 7 -15.45 -27.08 -49.71
CA CYS A 7 -14.54 -28.12 -49.20
C CYS A 7 -13.35 -27.41 -48.52
N THR A 8 -13.45 -27.17 -47.21
CA THR A 8 -12.80 -27.93 -46.12
C THR A 8 -11.38 -27.45 -45.80
N LEU A 9 -11.31 -26.50 -44.84
CA LEU A 9 -10.12 -26.15 -44.08
C LEU A 9 -9.66 -27.37 -43.26
N PHE A 10 -8.49 -27.91 -43.58
CA PHE A 10 -7.80 -28.89 -42.73
C PHE A 10 -7.22 -28.18 -41.51
N LEU A 11 -7.87 -28.30 -40.35
CA LEU A 11 -7.23 -28.10 -39.05
C LEU A 11 -6.44 -29.38 -38.72
N ALA A 12 -5.15 -29.39 -39.03
CA ALA A 12 -4.26 -30.47 -38.65
C ALA A 12 -3.94 -30.33 -37.14
N LEU A 13 -4.56 -31.18 -36.31
CA LEU A 13 -4.15 -31.38 -34.93
C LEU A 13 -2.87 -32.23 -34.95
N VAL A 14 -1.71 -31.60 -34.76
CA VAL A 14 -0.44 -32.32 -34.66
C VAL A 14 -0.21 -32.64 -33.19
N CYS A 15 -0.22 -33.94 -32.86
CA CYS A 15 0.10 -34.43 -31.53
C CYS A 15 1.50 -35.05 -31.56
N VAL A 16 2.47 -34.42 -30.89
CA VAL A 16 3.85 -34.94 -30.82
C VAL A 16 4.07 -35.52 -29.42
N THR A 17 4.42 -36.80 -29.36
CA THR A 17 4.82 -37.49 -28.13
C THR A 17 6.30 -37.83 -28.21
N THR A 18 7.12 -37.18 -27.41
CA THR A 18 8.57 -37.42 -27.32
C THR A 18 8.91 -37.99 -25.94
N ALA A 19 9.72 -39.06 -25.91
CA ALA A 19 10.04 -39.80 -24.70
C ALA A 19 11.56 -39.79 -24.46
N VAL A 20 12.00 -39.33 -23.28
CA VAL A 20 13.35 -39.54 -22.76
C VAL A 20 13.23 -39.85 -21.27
N HIS A 21 13.71 -41.02 -20.84
CA HIS A 21 13.77 -41.48 -19.45
C HIS A 21 12.48 -41.28 -18.62
N GLY A 22 11.49 -42.15 -18.88
CA GLY A 22 10.43 -42.46 -17.92
C GLY A 22 9.21 -41.53 -17.88
N GLU A 23 9.29 -40.30 -18.37
CA GLU A 23 8.13 -39.41 -18.48
C GLU A 23 7.86 -38.97 -19.92
N VAL A 24 6.60 -39.12 -20.36
CA VAL A 24 6.14 -38.76 -21.71
C VAL A 24 5.23 -37.54 -21.60
N TYR A 25 5.74 -36.38 -22.00
CA TYR A 25 4.93 -35.17 -22.15
C TYR A 25 4.15 -35.20 -23.48
N GLN A 26 3.04 -34.49 -23.52
CA GLN A 26 2.17 -34.40 -24.70
C GLN A 26 2.07 -32.96 -25.18
N VAL A 27 2.47 -32.72 -26.42
CA VAL A 27 2.34 -31.41 -27.07
C VAL A 27 1.17 -31.44 -28.05
N LYS A 28 0.17 -30.60 -27.78
CA LYS A 28 -1.05 -30.46 -28.58
C LYS A 28 -1.05 -29.09 -29.25
N LEU A 29 -0.89 -29.07 -30.58
CA LEU A 29 -0.89 -27.84 -31.38
C LEU A 29 -2.20 -27.66 -32.13
N GLN A 30 -2.83 -26.49 -31.97
CA GLN A 30 -4.04 -26.09 -32.67
C GLN A 30 -3.91 -24.66 -33.19
N GLY A 31 -3.37 -24.51 -34.40
CA GLY A 31 -3.14 -23.19 -35.00
C GLY A 31 -2.09 -22.40 -34.22
N THR A 32 -2.48 -21.26 -33.67
CA THR A 32 -1.63 -20.39 -32.82
C THR A 32 -1.69 -20.75 -31.34
N LYS A 33 -2.42 -21.81 -30.97
CA LYS A 33 -2.57 -22.28 -29.58
C LYS A 33 -1.77 -23.56 -29.37
N CYS A 34 -1.05 -23.63 -28.26
CA CYS A 34 -0.28 -24.80 -27.85
C CYS A 34 -0.65 -25.19 -26.42
N LYS A 35 -0.94 -26.47 -26.18
CA LYS A 35 -1.06 -27.03 -24.84
C LYS A 35 -0.01 -28.11 -24.61
N ILE A 36 0.68 -28.04 -23.48
CA ILE A 36 1.63 -29.06 -23.04
C ILE A 36 1.15 -29.68 -21.74
N GLU A 37 1.01 -31.00 -21.72
CA GLU A 37 0.55 -31.76 -20.57
C GLU A 37 1.59 -32.79 -20.14
N LYS A 38 1.57 -33.14 -18.85
CA LYS A 38 2.49 -34.10 -18.22
C LYS A 38 3.96 -33.68 -18.34
N VAL A 39 4.20 -32.38 -18.23
CA VAL A 39 5.55 -31.81 -18.25
C VAL A 39 6.01 -31.50 -16.81
N THR A 40 7.30 -31.69 -16.58
CA THR A 40 8.02 -31.40 -15.34
C THR A 40 9.15 -30.41 -15.64
N ASP A 41 9.74 -29.77 -14.64
CA ASP A 41 10.79 -28.78 -14.84
C ASP A 41 12.00 -29.36 -15.60
N SER A 42 12.29 -30.65 -15.44
CA SER A 42 13.37 -31.36 -16.15
C SER A 42 13.07 -31.62 -17.63
N THR A 43 11.80 -31.62 -18.02
CA THR A 43 11.34 -31.94 -19.38
C THR A 43 10.78 -30.72 -20.13
N LEU A 44 10.52 -29.61 -19.43
CA LEU A 44 9.94 -28.38 -19.97
C LEU A 44 10.72 -27.80 -21.14
N SER A 45 12.03 -27.59 -20.96
CA SER A 45 12.92 -27.09 -22.00
C SER A 45 12.84 -27.93 -23.29
N GLN A 46 12.80 -29.27 -23.17
CA GLN A 46 12.71 -30.17 -24.32
C GLN A 46 11.32 -30.11 -24.97
N ALA A 47 10.25 -30.06 -24.16
CA ALA A 47 8.89 -29.93 -24.65
C ALA A 47 8.70 -28.63 -25.45
N LEU A 48 9.22 -27.51 -24.94
CA LEU A 48 9.16 -26.23 -25.62
C LEU A 48 9.98 -26.23 -26.93
N GLN A 49 11.17 -26.85 -26.95
CA GLN A 49 11.99 -26.98 -28.16
C GLN A 49 11.36 -27.90 -29.24
N SER A 50 10.47 -28.82 -28.85
CA SER A 50 9.79 -29.69 -29.81
C SER A 50 8.77 -28.96 -30.70
N ILE A 51 8.36 -27.74 -30.30
CA ILE A 51 7.40 -26.91 -31.04
C ILE A 51 8.11 -26.20 -32.20
N ARG A 52 7.87 -26.69 -33.43
CA ARG A 52 8.34 -25.99 -34.64
C ARG A 52 7.49 -24.74 -34.86
N ASN A 53 8.13 -23.60 -35.07
CA ASN A 53 7.51 -22.27 -35.25
C ASN A 53 6.90 -21.66 -33.97
N ALA A 54 7.59 -21.74 -32.83
CA ALA A 54 7.18 -21.10 -31.57
C ALA A 54 6.84 -19.59 -31.73
N GLU A 55 7.45 -18.88 -32.68
CA GLU A 55 7.17 -17.48 -32.98
C GLU A 55 5.73 -17.22 -33.45
N ASN A 56 5.02 -18.23 -33.96
CA ASN A 56 3.62 -18.11 -34.40
C ASN A 56 2.60 -18.42 -33.29
N ILE A 57 3.06 -18.88 -32.13
CA ILE A 57 2.19 -19.21 -31.00
C ILE A 57 1.82 -17.93 -30.25
N ARG A 58 0.52 -17.75 -30.04
CA ARG A 58 -0.08 -16.63 -29.29
C ARG A 58 -0.63 -17.07 -27.94
N GLU A 59 -1.02 -18.32 -27.80
CA GLU A 59 -1.54 -18.87 -26.55
C GLU A 59 -0.78 -20.15 -26.17
N LEU A 60 -0.20 -20.15 -24.98
CA LEU A 60 0.53 -21.29 -24.43
C LEU A 60 -0.11 -21.72 -23.11
N ASP A 61 -0.59 -22.96 -23.10
CA ASP A 61 -1.24 -23.59 -21.95
C ASP A 61 -0.32 -24.66 -21.35
N LEU A 62 0.18 -24.37 -20.15
CA LEU A 62 0.98 -25.25 -19.30
C LEU A 62 0.21 -25.59 -18.01
N SER A 63 -1.11 -25.42 -17.99
CA SER A 63 -1.93 -25.68 -16.81
C SER A 63 -1.99 -27.15 -16.43
N GLY A 64 -2.14 -27.43 -15.13
CA GLY A 64 -2.32 -28.80 -14.62
C GLY A 64 -1.05 -29.66 -14.72
N ASN A 65 0.13 -29.05 -14.63
CA ASN A 65 1.42 -29.73 -14.58
C ASN A 65 2.02 -29.64 -13.17
N LEU A 66 3.25 -30.15 -12.99
CA LEU A 66 3.96 -30.12 -11.71
C LEU A 66 5.15 -29.15 -11.74
N LEU A 67 5.00 -28.03 -12.45
CA LEU A 67 6.05 -27.01 -12.59
C LEU A 67 6.14 -26.18 -11.31
N TYR A 68 7.35 -25.95 -10.82
CA TYR A 68 7.60 -25.02 -9.71
C TYR A 68 8.47 -23.83 -10.10
N GLN A 69 9.15 -23.90 -11.23
CA GLN A 69 9.94 -22.82 -11.78
C GLN A 69 9.79 -22.74 -13.29
N ILE A 70 9.92 -21.54 -13.84
CA ILE A 70 9.97 -21.31 -15.28
C ILE A 70 10.90 -20.14 -15.53
N SER A 71 11.87 -20.34 -16.41
CA SER A 71 12.82 -19.27 -16.72
C SER A 71 12.35 -18.48 -17.94
N ALA A 72 12.55 -17.16 -17.89
CA ALA A 72 12.30 -16.27 -19.03
C ALA A 72 13.06 -16.70 -20.31
N GLY A 73 14.19 -17.42 -20.16
CA GLY A 73 14.97 -17.98 -21.25
C GLY A 73 14.29 -19.16 -21.96
N GLU A 74 13.53 -19.98 -21.25
CA GLU A 74 12.77 -21.09 -21.83
C GLU A 74 11.60 -20.61 -22.71
N LEU A 75 11.03 -19.46 -22.36
CA LEU A 75 9.91 -18.86 -23.10
C LEU A 75 10.36 -17.85 -24.17
N TYR A 76 11.65 -17.56 -24.28
CA TYR A 76 12.20 -16.61 -25.26
C TYR A 76 11.80 -16.85 -26.73
N PRO A 77 11.64 -18.10 -27.22
CA PRO A 77 11.18 -18.36 -28.58
C PRO A 77 9.73 -17.91 -28.88
N PHE A 78 8.90 -17.69 -27.84
CA PHE A 78 7.48 -17.36 -27.95
C PHE A 78 7.26 -15.84 -27.96
N ARG A 79 7.89 -15.15 -28.91
CA ARG A 79 7.95 -13.67 -28.95
C ARG A 79 6.60 -12.98 -29.12
N ASN A 80 5.63 -13.65 -29.74
CA ASN A 80 4.28 -13.14 -30.01
C ASN A 80 3.24 -13.72 -29.03
N LEU A 81 3.68 -14.23 -27.88
CA LEU A 81 2.78 -14.80 -26.89
C LEU A 81 1.93 -13.71 -26.24
N GLU A 82 0.61 -13.85 -26.35
CA GLU A 82 -0.39 -12.93 -25.80
C GLU A 82 -1.02 -13.51 -24.52
N LEU A 83 -1.15 -14.84 -24.42
CA LEU A 83 -1.73 -15.53 -23.28
C LEU A 83 -0.84 -16.68 -22.81
N LEU A 84 -0.51 -16.68 -21.52
CA LEU A 84 0.21 -17.76 -20.85
C LEU A 84 -0.63 -18.31 -19.69
N ASN A 85 -0.98 -19.59 -19.74
CA ASN A 85 -1.71 -20.26 -18.66
C ASN A 85 -0.75 -21.19 -17.88
N LEU A 86 -0.48 -20.83 -16.63
CA LEU A 86 0.34 -21.57 -15.65
C LEU A 86 -0.51 -22.08 -14.48
N SER A 87 -1.84 -22.03 -14.58
CA SER A 87 -2.73 -22.40 -13.49
C SER A 87 -2.60 -23.87 -13.06
N SER A 88 -2.89 -24.15 -11.79
CA SER A 88 -2.84 -25.51 -11.23
C SER A 88 -1.48 -26.19 -11.41
N ASN A 89 -0.42 -25.48 -11.04
CA ASN A 89 0.95 -25.97 -10.93
C ASN A 89 1.41 -25.86 -9.45
N VAL A 90 2.72 -25.86 -9.20
CA VAL A 90 3.30 -25.74 -7.85
C VAL A 90 4.31 -24.60 -7.77
N PHE A 91 4.11 -23.52 -8.54
CA PHE A 91 4.98 -22.34 -8.46
C PHE A 91 4.95 -21.71 -7.07
N TYR A 92 6.12 -21.48 -6.50
CA TYR A 92 6.32 -20.83 -5.21
C TYR A 92 7.33 -19.69 -5.36
N GLU A 93 7.16 -18.62 -4.58
CA GLU A 93 7.97 -17.39 -4.63
C GLU A 93 7.73 -16.49 -5.83
N SER A 94 8.50 -16.63 -6.91
CA SER A 94 8.55 -15.64 -8.00
C SER A 94 8.59 -16.25 -9.39
N VAL A 95 7.92 -15.61 -10.34
CA VAL A 95 7.95 -15.97 -11.78
C VAL A 95 8.27 -14.70 -12.56
N ASP A 96 9.32 -14.78 -13.39
CA ASP A 96 9.78 -13.69 -14.24
C ASP A 96 9.41 -13.95 -15.70
N LEU A 97 8.53 -13.10 -16.21
CA LEU A 97 8.01 -13.09 -17.58
C LEU A 97 8.33 -11.78 -18.30
N GLN A 98 9.26 -10.97 -17.77
CA GLN A 98 9.59 -9.64 -18.29
C GLN A 98 10.01 -9.67 -19.78
N SER A 99 10.59 -10.79 -20.23
CA SER A 99 11.01 -10.99 -21.63
C SER A 99 9.85 -11.09 -22.63
N LEU A 100 8.64 -11.38 -22.18
CA LEU A 100 7.47 -11.63 -23.03
C LEU A 100 6.71 -10.35 -23.36
N SER A 101 7.33 -9.42 -24.10
CA SER A 101 6.80 -8.06 -24.34
C SER A 101 5.38 -7.94 -24.95
N GLN A 102 4.85 -9.00 -25.57
CA GLN A 102 3.50 -9.04 -26.16
C GLN A 102 2.44 -9.69 -25.23
N LEU A 103 2.85 -10.10 -24.03
CA LEU A 103 1.99 -10.83 -23.10
C LEU A 103 0.91 -9.91 -22.52
N GLN A 104 -0.34 -10.29 -22.74
CA GLN A 104 -1.52 -9.54 -22.30
C GLN A 104 -2.20 -10.21 -21.11
N THR A 105 -2.18 -11.55 -21.07
CA THR A 105 -2.88 -12.35 -20.06
C THR A 105 -1.95 -13.41 -19.49
N VAL A 106 -1.90 -13.49 -18.16
CA VAL A 106 -1.22 -14.56 -17.43
C VAL A 106 -2.18 -15.14 -16.40
N ASP A 107 -2.42 -16.45 -16.46
CA ASP A 107 -3.19 -17.17 -15.44
C ASP A 107 -2.25 -17.96 -14.53
N LEU A 108 -2.23 -17.60 -13.25
CA LEU A 108 -1.44 -18.23 -12.20
C LEU A 108 -2.31 -18.85 -11.10
N ASN A 109 -3.62 -18.99 -11.32
CA ASN A 109 -4.55 -19.54 -10.32
C ASN A 109 -4.11 -20.93 -9.83
N ASN A 110 -4.40 -21.26 -8.57
CA ASN A 110 -4.00 -22.53 -7.94
C ASN A 110 -2.48 -22.78 -7.96
N ASN A 111 -1.70 -21.77 -7.56
CA ASN A 111 -0.26 -21.84 -7.24
C ASN A 111 0.00 -21.19 -5.87
N PHE A 112 1.27 -21.17 -5.42
CA PHE A 112 1.71 -20.62 -4.13
C PHE A 112 2.59 -19.36 -4.30
N MET A 113 2.18 -18.47 -5.21
CA MET A 113 2.97 -17.32 -5.65
C MET A 113 3.02 -16.18 -4.62
N LYS A 114 4.19 -15.53 -4.51
CA LYS A 114 4.38 -14.29 -3.73
C LYS A 114 4.59 -13.07 -4.62
N GLU A 115 5.32 -13.22 -5.72
CA GLU A 115 5.69 -12.11 -6.61
C GLU A 115 5.61 -12.55 -8.08
N VAL A 116 5.21 -11.63 -8.97
CA VAL A 116 5.17 -11.88 -10.41
C VAL A 116 5.77 -10.66 -11.12
N ILE A 117 6.77 -10.90 -11.97
CA ILE A 117 7.37 -9.86 -12.81
C ILE A 117 6.85 -10.09 -14.23
N VAL A 118 6.01 -9.17 -14.72
CA VAL A 118 5.46 -9.17 -16.09
C VAL A 118 5.95 -7.93 -16.83
N PRO A 119 5.85 -7.88 -18.17
CA PRO A 119 6.05 -6.64 -18.91
C PRO A 119 5.14 -5.55 -18.34
N SER A 120 5.67 -4.36 -18.13
CA SER A 120 4.98 -3.21 -17.49
C SER A 120 4.79 -3.29 -15.96
N THR A 121 5.34 -4.29 -15.26
CA THR A 121 5.35 -4.30 -13.77
C THR A 121 6.02 -3.03 -13.23
N ASP A 122 7.11 -2.57 -13.84
CA ASP A 122 7.76 -1.30 -13.45
C ASP A 122 6.83 -0.09 -13.59
N ARG A 123 5.98 -0.07 -14.63
CA ARG A 123 4.98 0.98 -14.83
C ARG A 123 3.88 0.90 -13.78
N LEU A 124 3.39 -0.30 -13.46
CA LEU A 124 2.38 -0.51 -12.41
C LEU A 124 2.92 -0.12 -11.02
N ILE A 125 4.16 -0.52 -10.71
CA ILE A 125 4.85 -0.14 -9.48
C ILE A 125 5.05 1.39 -9.44
N ALA A 126 5.45 2.01 -10.54
CA ALA A 126 5.59 3.46 -10.62
C ALA A 126 4.23 4.16 -10.42
N MET A 127 3.15 3.65 -11.00
CA MET A 127 1.79 4.18 -10.78
C MET A 127 1.33 4.01 -9.34
N LYS A 128 1.58 2.86 -8.71
CA LYS A 128 1.30 2.64 -7.27
C LYS A 128 2.12 3.55 -6.36
N ARG A 129 3.40 3.78 -6.68
CA ARG A 129 4.23 4.76 -5.96
C ARG A 129 3.71 6.18 -6.13
N LYS A 130 3.22 6.55 -7.33
CA LYS A 130 2.56 7.85 -7.57
C LYS A 130 1.24 7.98 -6.80
N GLU A 131 0.44 6.90 -6.69
CA GLU A 131 -0.81 6.86 -5.91
C GLU A 131 -0.56 7.15 -4.43
N HIS A 132 0.52 6.63 -3.86
CA HIS A 132 0.93 6.87 -2.47
C HIS A 132 1.89 8.06 -2.30
N GLY A 133 2.03 8.91 -3.32
CA GLY A 133 2.88 10.10 -3.24
C GLY A 133 2.32 11.12 -2.25
N LEU A 134 3.18 11.73 -1.41
CA LEU A 134 2.79 12.79 -0.47
C LEU A 134 2.24 14.03 -1.19
N PHE A 135 2.75 14.30 -2.39
CA PHE A 135 2.19 15.30 -3.29
C PHE A 135 1.39 14.56 -4.36
N SER A 136 0.27 15.15 -4.79
CA SER A 136 -0.38 14.72 -6.04
C SER A 136 0.68 14.84 -7.13
N GLY A 137 1.29 13.71 -7.50
CA GLY A 137 2.41 13.74 -8.42
C GLY A 137 1.95 14.45 -9.68
N GLN A 138 2.53 15.60 -9.99
CA GLN A 138 2.36 16.13 -11.34
C GLN A 138 2.83 14.98 -12.25
N PRO A 139 1.99 14.46 -13.16
CA PRO A 139 2.51 13.58 -14.19
C PRO A 139 3.72 14.29 -14.77
N SER A 140 4.82 13.55 -14.99
CA SER A 140 5.99 14.17 -15.61
C SER A 140 5.50 14.92 -16.85
N GLU A 141 6.06 16.08 -17.18
CA GLU A 141 5.57 16.83 -18.37
C GLU A 141 5.53 15.95 -19.62
N THR A 142 6.42 14.96 -19.67
CA THR A 142 6.44 13.84 -20.62
C THR A 142 5.20 12.94 -20.55
N ASP A 143 4.77 12.46 -19.38
CA ASP A 143 3.55 11.65 -19.21
C ASP A 143 2.30 12.44 -19.63
N ARG A 144 2.23 13.74 -19.27
CA ARG A 144 1.12 14.61 -19.66
C ARG A 144 1.07 14.79 -21.18
N ALA A 145 2.22 15.09 -21.79
CA ALA A 145 2.32 15.28 -23.23
C ALA A 145 1.98 14.00 -24.01
N GLU A 146 2.37 12.82 -23.51
CA GLU A 146 2.02 11.53 -24.10
C GLU A 146 0.51 11.28 -24.01
N CYS A 147 -0.12 11.49 -22.85
CA CYS A 147 -1.56 11.35 -22.66
C CYS A 147 -2.37 12.32 -23.55
N GLU A 148 -1.95 13.58 -23.64
CA GLU A 148 -2.58 14.58 -24.51
C GLU A 148 -2.44 14.18 -25.99
N LYS A 149 -1.27 13.67 -26.40
CA LYS A 149 -1.05 13.16 -27.75
C LYS A 149 -1.93 11.95 -28.06
N GLU A 150 -1.98 10.96 -27.19
CA GLU A 150 -2.84 9.78 -27.36
C GLU A 150 -4.32 10.16 -27.47
N ASN A 151 -4.79 11.06 -26.60
CA ASN A 151 -6.17 11.56 -26.66
C ASN A 151 -6.42 12.37 -27.95
N GLY A 152 -5.47 13.18 -28.38
CA GLY A 152 -5.55 13.92 -29.64
C GLY A 152 -5.59 13.00 -30.85
N ASP A 153 -4.77 11.95 -30.88
CA ASP A 153 -4.75 10.98 -31.98
C ASP A 153 -6.03 10.14 -31.99
N ARG A 154 -6.57 9.78 -30.82
CA ARG A 154 -7.89 9.15 -30.70
C ARG A 154 -9.01 10.05 -31.23
N GLN A 155 -8.99 11.35 -30.91
CA GLN A 155 -9.98 12.30 -31.42
C GLN A 155 -9.90 12.41 -32.95
N LYS A 156 -8.70 12.52 -33.52
CA LYS A 156 -8.51 12.53 -34.99
C LYS A 156 -9.06 11.26 -35.64
N ALA A 157 -8.86 10.11 -35.02
CA ALA A 157 -9.41 8.84 -35.51
C ALA A 157 -10.94 8.84 -35.48
N MET A 158 -11.55 9.33 -34.39
CA MET A 158 -13.00 9.49 -34.30
C MET A 158 -13.55 10.44 -35.36
N ASP A 159 -12.90 11.58 -35.59
CA ASP A 159 -13.30 12.55 -36.61
C ASP A 159 -13.17 11.96 -38.03
N ALA A 160 -12.12 11.18 -38.28
CA ALA A 160 -11.91 10.47 -39.54
C ALA A 160 -13.02 9.44 -39.80
N ILE A 161 -13.40 8.66 -38.78
CA ILE A 161 -14.52 7.72 -38.84
C ILE A 161 -15.82 8.49 -39.12
N GLN A 162 -16.10 9.56 -38.37
CA GLN A 162 -17.30 10.37 -38.57
C GLN A 162 -17.39 10.93 -40.00
N LYS A 163 -16.26 11.35 -40.57
CA LYS A 163 -16.18 11.81 -41.96
C LYS A 163 -16.40 10.68 -42.96
N GLN A 164 -15.79 9.52 -42.75
CA GLN A 164 -15.92 8.35 -43.62
C GLN A 164 -17.37 7.88 -43.74
N TYR A 165 -18.12 7.92 -42.64
CA TYR A 165 -19.52 7.50 -42.59
C TYR A 165 -20.52 8.66 -42.72
N SER A 166 -20.06 9.85 -43.11
CA SER A 166 -20.95 11.01 -43.29
C SER A 166 -21.88 10.82 -44.49
N THR A 167 -23.15 11.20 -44.31
CA THR A 167 -24.16 11.21 -45.36
C THR A 167 -24.46 12.64 -45.79
N LYS A 168 -24.90 12.84 -47.03
CA LYS A 168 -25.40 14.15 -47.47
C LYS A 168 -26.74 14.41 -46.80
N ILE A 169 -26.79 15.44 -45.97
CA ILE A 169 -27.99 15.93 -45.28
C ILE A 169 -28.23 17.36 -45.78
N ASP A 170 -29.49 17.71 -46.06
CA ASP A 170 -29.85 19.08 -46.41
C ASP A 170 -29.73 20.01 -45.19
N GLU A 171 -29.59 21.30 -45.46
CA GLU A 171 -29.28 22.31 -44.45
C GLU A 171 -30.41 22.47 -43.41
N GLU A 172 -31.67 22.27 -43.80
CA GLU A 172 -32.82 22.38 -42.91
C GLU A 172 -32.88 21.19 -41.94
N THR A 173 -32.72 19.97 -42.46
CA THR A 173 -32.63 18.75 -41.65
C THR A 173 -31.43 18.80 -40.72
N ARG A 174 -30.27 19.31 -41.16
CA ARG A 174 -29.08 19.49 -40.31
C ARG A 174 -29.38 20.39 -39.11
N LYS A 175 -29.99 21.56 -39.34
CA LYS A 175 -30.37 22.49 -38.26
C LYS A 175 -31.39 21.87 -37.29
N ASN A 176 -32.34 21.09 -37.80
CA ASN A 176 -33.31 20.39 -36.96
C ASN A 176 -32.64 19.30 -36.11
N GLN A 177 -31.68 18.54 -36.66
CA GLN A 177 -30.90 17.56 -35.89
C GLN A 177 -30.04 18.24 -34.81
N GLU A 178 -29.35 19.34 -35.15
CA GLU A 178 -28.58 20.13 -34.19
C GLU A 178 -29.45 20.66 -33.05
N LYS A 179 -30.66 21.16 -33.37
CA LYS A 179 -31.62 21.60 -32.36
C LYS A 179 -31.99 20.47 -31.40
N ILE A 180 -32.21 19.25 -31.89
CA ILE A 180 -32.53 18.08 -31.05
C ILE A 180 -31.33 17.71 -30.17
N GLN A 181 -30.11 17.69 -30.74
CA GLN A 181 -28.89 17.39 -30.00
C GLN A 181 -28.61 18.43 -28.90
N LEU A 182 -28.74 19.72 -29.22
CA LEU A 182 -28.58 20.81 -28.26
C LEU A 182 -29.66 20.78 -27.18
N ALA A 183 -30.91 20.48 -27.53
CA ALA A 183 -31.98 20.31 -26.56
C ALA A 183 -31.69 19.17 -25.60
N LYS A 184 -31.22 18.02 -26.11
CA LYS A 184 -30.79 16.90 -25.27
C LYS A 184 -29.62 17.30 -24.36
N ARG A 185 -28.58 17.94 -24.92
CA ARG A 185 -27.41 18.37 -24.12
C ARG A 185 -27.80 19.37 -23.04
N LYS A 186 -28.73 20.28 -23.33
CA LYS A 186 -29.29 21.20 -22.35
C LYS A 186 -29.98 20.43 -21.23
N THR A 187 -30.86 19.48 -21.55
CA THR A 187 -31.54 18.64 -20.55
C THR A 187 -30.54 17.83 -19.71
N ASP A 188 -29.52 17.25 -20.33
CA ASP A 188 -28.47 16.53 -19.61
C ASP A 188 -27.75 17.46 -18.61
N LEU A 189 -27.37 18.68 -19.03
CA LEU A 189 -26.75 19.66 -18.14
C LEU A 189 -27.68 20.16 -17.02
N GLU A 190 -28.97 20.35 -17.32
CA GLU A 190 -29.98 20.73 -16.32
C GLU A 190 -30.20 19.61 -15.29
N ASN A 191 -30.03 18.34 -15.68
CA ASN A 191 -30.11 17.20 -14.78
C ASN A 191 -28.84 17.04 -13.93
N ASP A 192 -27.66 17.39 -14.47
CA ASP A 192 -26.38 17.29 -13.76
C ASP A 192 -26.20 18.43 -12.74
N LEU A 193 -26.72 19.63 -13.03
CA LEU A 193 -26.51 20.83 -12.22
C LEU A 193 -26.93 20.69 -10.74
N PRO A 194 -28.12 20.13 -10.40
CA PRO A 194 -28.52 19.95 -9.00
C PRO A 194 -27.56 19.05 -8.21
N GLY A 195 -26.96 18.06 -8.86
CA GLY A 195 -25.98 17.17 -8.21
C GLY A 195 -24.71 17.93 -7.82
N ILE A 196 -24.21 18.77 -8.74
CA ILE A 196 -23.04 19.62 -8.49
C ILE A 196 -23.34 20.66 -7.40
N GLU A 197 -24.51 21.29 -7.45
CA GLU A 197 -24.93 22.25 -6.42
C GLU A 197 -25.08 21.59 -5.04
N SER A 198 -25.64 20.38 -4.96
CA SER A 198 -25.73 19.61 -3.70
C SER A 198 -24.34 19.34 -3.14
N SER A 199 -23.42 18.79 -3.95
CA SER A 199 -22.06 18.49 -3.50
C SER A 199 -21.30 19.73 -3.06
N TYR A 200 -21.48 20.87 -3.75
CA TYR A 200 -20.89 22.13 -3.35
C TYR A 200 -21.44 22.63 -2.01
N ASN A 201 -22.76 22.58 -1.82
CA ASN A 201 -23.39 23.03 -0.58
C ASN A 201 -23.03 22.13 0.60
N GLU A 202 -23.02 20.80 0.41
CA GLU A 202 -22.55 19.85 1.42
C GLU A 202 -21.11 20.14 1.86
N LEU A 203 -20.20 20.37 0.92
CA LEU A 203 -18.82 20.72 1.23
C LEU A 203 -18.72 22.06 1.97
N LYS A 204 -19.45 23.07 1.50
CA LYS A 204 -19.51 24.39 2.13
C LYS A 204 -20.00 24.30 3.56
N ASP A 205 -21.09 23.58 3.81
CA ASP A 205 -21.71 23.46 5.12
C ASP A 205 -20.75 22.77 6.11
N VAL A 206 -20.08 21.69 5.70
CA VAL A 206 -19.07 21.02 6.52
C VAL A 206 -17.92 21.97 6.87
N ILE A 207 -17.33 22.66 5.88
CA ILE A 207 -16.20 23.57 6.11
C ILE A 207 -16.60 24.72 7.04
N VAL A 208 -17.74 25.36 6.79
CA VAL A 208 -18.20 26.49 7.59
C VAL A 208 -18.52 26.05 9.02
N GLN A 209 -19.20 24.91 9.19
CA GLN A 209 -19.52 24.36 10.50
C GLN A 209 -18.24 24.05 11.30
N THR A 210 -17.26 23.39 10.68
CA THR A 210 -15.97 23.10 11.33
C THR A 210 -15.21 24.38 11.67
N ALA A 211 -15.20 25.39 10.79
CA ALA A 211 -14.58 26.68 11.08
C ALA A 211 -15.20 27.36 12.32
N VAL A 212 -16.53 27.34 12.44
CA VAL A 212 -17.25 27.90 13.59
C VAL A 212 -16.92 27.15 14.88
N GLU A 213 -16.90 25.80 14.85
CA GLU A 213 -16.53 24.97 16.00
C GLU A 213 -15.11 25.24 16.50
N LEU A 214 -14.19 25.52 15.56
CA LEU A 214 -12.80 25.88 15.85
C LEU A 214 -12.59 27.38 16.18
N GLN A 215 -13.67 28.15 16.25
CA GLN A 215 -13.66 29.60 16.53
C GLN A 215 -12.87 30.41 15.49
N ILE A 216 -12.86 29.96 14.24
CA ILE A 216 -12.26 30.66 13.11
C ILE A 216 -13.28 31.66 12.55
N HIS A 217 -12.83 32.86 12.19
CA HIS A 217 -13.69 33.87 11.59
C HIS A 217 -14.14 33.46 10.19
N VAL A 218 -15.47 33.38 9.98
CA VAL A 218 -16.08 33.10 8.68
C VAL A 218 -16.61 34.40 8.08
N PRO A 219 -16.11 34.84 6.91
CA PRO A 219 -16.62 36.05 6.25
C PRO A 219 -17.94 35.78 5.52
N ASP A 220 -18.69 36.85 5.20
CA ASP A 220 -20.00 36.77 4.54
C ASP A 220 -19.97 36.01 3.20
N THR A 221 -18.87 36.14 2.46
CA THR A 221 -18.57 35.36 1.25
C THR A 221 -17.32 34.51 1.50
N PRO A 222 -17.48 33.27 2.00
CA PRO A 222 -16.35 32.43 2.35
C PRO A 222 -15.64 31.88 1.12
N ASP A 223 -14.32 32.08 1.07
CA ASP A 223 -13.44 31.26 0.22
C ASP A 223 -13.20 29.93 0.94
N LEU A 224 -13.81 28.86 0.41
CA LEU A 224 -13.74 27.52 1.01
C LEU A 224 -12.31 26.99 1.08
N LEU A 225 -11.44 27.34 0.13
CA LEU A 225 -10.07 26.86 0.11
C LEU A 225 -9.24 27.51 1.23
N GLU A 226 -9.39 28.82 1.42
CA GLU A 226 -8.72 29.54 2.51
C GLU A 226 -9.25 29.14 3.89
N LEU A 227 -10.56 28.89 4.01
CA LEU A 227 -11.13 28.32 5.24
C LEU A 227 -10.59 26.93 5.54
N MET A 228 -10.50 26.04 4.54
CA MET A 228 -9.88 24.72 4.74
C MET A 228 -8.44 24.83 5.22
N ARG A 229 -7.63 25.71 4.61
CA ARG A 229 -6.25 25.94 5.05
C ARG A 229 -6.19 26.43 6.49
N SER A 230 -7.07 27.36 6.85
CA SER A 230 -7.16 27.91 8.21
C SER A 230 -7.59 26.85 9.23
N ILE A 231 -8.54 25.98 8.87
CA ILE A 231 -8.99 24.84 9.69
C ILE A 231 -7.82 23.87 9.92
N THR A 232 -7.12 23.48 8.86
CA THR A 232 -5.96 22.60 8.96
C THR A 232 -4.88 23.21 9.86
N GLN A 233 -4.53 24.48 9.64
CA GLN A 233 -3.54 25.17 10.48
C GLN A 233 -3.98 25.20 11.94
N ARG A 234 -5.26 25.46 12.22
CA ARG A 234 -5.77 25.49 13.59
C ARG A 234 -5.66 24.13 14.29
N TYR A 235 -5.89 23.03 13.58
CA TYR A 235 -5.70 21.70 14.16
C TYR A 235 -4.22 21.39 14.44
N GLU A 236 -3.31 21.78 13.55
CA GLU A 236 -1.86 21.65 13.78
C GLU A 236 -1.42 22.47 15.01
N ASP A 237 -1.89 23.71 15.14
CA ASP A 237 -1.59 24.56 16.30
C ASP A 237 -2.09 23.92 17.61
N LEU A 238 -3.32 23.37 17.60
CA LEU A 238 -3.88 22.67 18.77
C LEU A 238 -3.10 21.40 19.12
N TYR A 239 -2.62 20.66 18.12
CA TYR A 239 -1.80 19.49 18.32
C TYR A 239 -0.45 19.85 18.97
N ASP A 240 0.21 20.89 18.46
CA ASP A 240 1.47 21.40 19.00
C ASP A 240 1.30 21.92 20.43
N GLU A 241 0.20 22.62 20.74
CA GLU A 241 -0.14 23.05 22.09
C GLU A 241 -0.26 21.86 23.07
N GLU A 242 -0.95 20.79 22.66
CA GLU A 242 -1.09 19.58 23.49
C GLU A 242 0.25 18.83 23.65
N GLN A 243 1.05 18.73 22.59
CA GLN A 243 2.40 18.15 22.67
C GLN A 243 3.29 18.93 23.66
N ASN A 244 3.21 20.26 23.64
CA ASN A 244 3.95 21.10 24.57
C ASN A 244 3.51 20.90 26.02
N LYS A 245 2.19 20.81 26.29
CA LYS A 245 1.66 20.49 27.62
C LYS A 245 2.14 19.14 28.10
N GLN A 246 2.11 18.12 27.25
CA GLN A 246 2.60 16.78 27.57
C GLN A 246 4.10 16.80 27.90
N SER A 247 4.91 17.47 27.08
CA SER A 247 6.35 17.61 27.30
C SER A 247 6.68 18.26 28.63
N ASN A 248 5.94 19.32 29.00
CA ASN A 248 6.11 20.00 30.28
C ASN A 248 5.70 19.10 31.46
N ALA A 249 4.57 18.41 31.37
CA ALA A 249 4.13 17.47 32.40
C ALA A 249 5.15 16.33 32.62
N MET A 250 5.75 15.81 31.54
CA MET A 250 6.81 14.81 31.64
C MET A 250 8.06 15.36 32.33
N ARG A 251 8.44 16.61 32.03
CA ARG A 251 9.59 17.27 32.68
C ARG A 251 9.34 17.50 34.17
N ASP A 252 8.13 17.93 34.54
CA ASP A 252 7.74 18.14 35.93
C ASP A 252 7.72 16.82 36.71
N TYR A 253 7.20 15.75 36.11
CA TYR A 253 7.23 14.41 36.69
C TYR A 253 8.67 13.94 36.96
N GLU A 254 9.56 14.09 35.99
CA GLU A 254 10.96 13.70 36.14
C GLU A 254 11.68 14.51 37.23
N LEU A 255 11.39 15.82 37.32
CA LEU A 255 11.90 16.65 38.40
C LEU A 255 11.42 16.17 39.78
N HIS A 256 10.12 15.92 39.94
CA HIS A 256 9.57 15.45 41.20
C HIS A 256 10.11 14.08 41.60
N ARG A 257 10.31 13.19 40.61
CA ARG A 257 10.95 11.90 40.82
C ARG A 257 12.37 12.05 41.36
N GLN A 258 13.19 12.93 40.78
CA GLN A 258 14.54 13.18 41.28
C GLN A 258 14.56 13.74 42.71
N ILE A 259 13.63 14.63 43.03
CA ILE A 259 13.47 15.16 44.40
C ILE A 259 13.07 14.04 45.36
N GLU A 260 12.15 13.15 44.96
CA GLU A 260 11.74 11.99 45.75
C GLU A 260 12.92 11.04 46.02
N GLU A 261 13.72 10.73 45.00
CA GLU A 261 14.94 9.92 45.14
C GLU A 261 15.92 10.57 46.14
N GLN A 262 16.16 11.88 46.05
CA GLN A 262 17.02 12.59 46.99
C GLN A 262 16.46 12.60 48.42
N MET A 263 15.15 12.78 48.58
CA MET A 263 14.49 12.74 49.89
C MET A 263 14.56 11.34 50.52
N LEU A 264 14.48 10.27 49.71
CA LEU A 264 14.66 8.90 50.19
C LEU A 264 16.07 8.67 50.71
N GLU A 265 17.10 9.12 49.99
CA GLU A 265 18.49 9.05 50.45
C GLU A 265 18.71 9.80 51.77
N ASP A 266 18.18 11.03 51.88
CA ASP A 266 18.29 11.82 53.10
C ASP A 266 17.53 11.18 54.27
N ASN A 267 16.37 10.58 54.01
CA ASN A 267 15.61 9.84 55.02
C ASN A 267 16.40 8.63 55.56
N GLU A 268 17.06 7.88 54.68
CA GLU A 268 17.95 6.77 55.08
C GLU A 268 19.13 7.25 55.92
N ARG A 269 19.77 8.36 55.53
CA ARG A 269 20.84 9.00 56.32
C ARG A 269 20.36 9.40 57.71
N LEU A 270 19.19 10.04 57.80
CA LEU A 270 18.61 10.46 59.07
C LEU A 270 18.23 9.27 59.95
N LYS A 271 17.70 8.18 59.39
CA LYS A 271 17.44 6.93 60.12
C LYS A 271 18.71 6.36 60.73
N LYS A 272 19.82 6.36 59.99
CA LYS A 272 21.12 5.92 60.51
C LYS A 272 21.61 6.79 61.66
N VAL A 273 21.61 8.11 61.49
CA VAL A 273 22.01 9.06 62.55
C VAL A 273 21.15 8.90 63.80
N LYS A 274 19.83 8.69 63.63
CA LYS A 274 18.92 8.42 64.75
C LYS A 274 19.32 7.14 65.49
N SER A 275 19.57 6.04 64.78
CA SER A 275 20.03 4.78 65.39
C SER A 275 21.35 4.96 66.15
N ASP A 276 22.31 5.70 65.59
CA ASP A 276 23.60 5.97 66.24
C ASP A 276 23.41 6.80 67.52
N ASN A 277 22.54 7.81 67.49
CA ASN A 277 22.22 8.62 68.66
C ASN A 277 21.51 7.80 69.75
N GLU A 278 20.59 6.91 69.39
CA GLU A 278 19.93 6.00 70.34
C GLU A 278 20.95 5.11 71.05
N LEU A 279 21.95 4.57 70.33
CA LEU A 279 23.06 3.81 70.91
C LEU A 279 23.92 4.66 71.86
N GLN A 280 24.23 5.90 71.47
CA GLN A 280 24.99 6.83 72.33
C GLN A 280 24.23 7.16 73.62
N VAL A 281 22.93 7.43 73.53
CA VAL A 281 22.08 7.68 74.70
C VAL A 281 22.03 6.46 75.62
N GLN A 282 21.91 5.25 75.07
CA GLN A 282 21.99 4.01 75.86
C GLN A 282 23.34 3.86 76.58
N SER A 283 24.45 4.14 75.89
CA SER A 283 25.80 4.10 76.49
C SER A 283 25.97 5.15 77.60
N ALA A 284 25.50 6.38 77.38
CA ALA A 284 25.51 7.44 78.38
C ALA A 284 24.68 7.06 79.61
N ASN A 285 23.48 6.49 79.41
CA ASN A 285 22.63 6.00 80.49
C ASN A 285 23.30 4.87 81.28
N ALA A 286 23.96 3.92 80.62
CA ALA A 286 24.70 2.86 81.29
C ALA A 286 25.87 3.41 82.14
N THR A 287 26.58 4.41 81.60
CA THR A 287 27.66 5.11 82.31
C THR A 287 27.12 5.82 83.55
N LEU A 288 26.00 6.51 83.42
CA LEU A 288 25.32 7.19 84.53
C LEU A 288 24.92 6.19 85.62
N GLN A 289 24.33 5.05 85.26
CA GLN A 289 23.96 4.01 86.23
C GLN A 289 25.19 3.47 86.97
N ALA A 290 26.30 3.22 86.28
CA ALA A 290 27.54 2.76 86.90
C ALA A 290 28.10 3.79 87.91
N LEU A 291 28.02 5.08 87.59
CA LEU A 291 28.42 6.16 88.50
C LEU A 291 27.52 6.23 89.73
N ILE A 292 26.20 6.10 89.57
CA ILE A 292 25.24 6.06 90.69
C ILE A 292 25.56 4.89 91.64
N ILE A 293 25.80 3.70 91.10
CA ILE A 293 26.16 2.52 91.91
C ILE A 293 27.47 2.76 92.66
N ARG A 294 28.47 3.35 92.00
CA ARG A 294 29.76 3.69 92.62
C ARG A 294 29.58 4.71 93.75
N GLU A 295 28.79 5.75 93.53
CA GLU A 295 28.47 6.76 94.55
C GLU A 295 27.81 6.12 95.77
N GLN A 296 26.79 5.27 95.56
CA GLN A 296 26.12 4.53 96.64
C GLN A 296 27.09 3.63 97.42
N THR A 297 28.00 2.96 96.71
CA THR A 297 29.01 2.07 97.31
C THR A 297 30.00 2.86 98.17
N LEU A 298 30.49 4.00 97.65
CA LEU A 298 31.38 4.89 98.39
C LEU A 298 30.68 5.51 99.60
N ALA A 299 29.42 5.93 99.47
CA ALA A 299 28.63 6.45 100.57
C ALA A 299 28.42 5.40 101.69
N LYS A 300 28.24 4.14 101.31
CA LYS A 300 28.16 3.02 102.27
C LYS A 300 29.50 2.77 102.97
N ALA A 301 30.60 2.70 102.22
CA ALA A 301 31.94 2.52 102.78
C ALA A 301 32.35 3.67 103.72
N ALA A 302 31.99 4.92 103.38
CA ALA A 302 32.23 6.08 104.24
C ALA A 302 31.44 6.02 105.55
N LYS A 303 30.20 5.51 105.54
CA LYS A 303 29.42 5.27 106.77
C LYS A 303 30.01 4.16 107.62
N GLU A 304 30.55 3.11 107.01
CA GLU A 304 31.19 2.00 107.72
C GLU A 304 32.53 2.41 108.36
N ALA A 305 33.26 3.37 107.78
CA ALA A 305 34.51 3.91 108.32
C ALA A 305 34.33 4.95 109.45
N GLN A 306 33.11 5.39 109.73
CA GLN A 306 32.76 6.33 110.82
C GLN A 306 32.29 5.63 112.11
N ASN A 307 32.15 4.30 112.09
CA ASN A 307 31.89 3.45 113.25
C ASN A 307 33.17 2.72 113.68
#